data_AF-A0A544YCW1-F1
#
_entry.id   AF-A0A544YCW1-F1
#
_cell.length_a   1.000
_cell.length_b   1.000
_cell.length_c   1.000
_cell.angle_alpha   90.00
_cell.angle_beta   90.00
_cell.angle_gamma   90.00
#
_symmetry.space_group_name_H-M   'P 1'
#
loop_
_entity.id
_entity.type
_entity.pdbx_description
1 polymer ?
#
loop_
_entity_poly.entity_id
_entity_poly.type
_entity_poly.pdbx_seq_one_letter_code
_entity_poly.pdbx_strand_id
1 'polypeptide(L)'
;MTEHPLTAFLRARYDEREQAARAAKPGVNPLRGEWSFADMQVRDDAGRLVVKHTWPNEGEHIALNDPAFVLADVDSKRKILDAHHPMEPARGRGQDPLCAECSHGPDEYYTVDYPCLTVRLLAEPFASHPDYPKDPA
;
A
#
# COMPACT_ATOMS: atom_id res chain seq x y z
N MET A 1 -15.07 -2.36 17.60
CA MET A 1 -14.63 -3.53 16.82
C MET A 1 -13.11 -3.61 16.85
N THR A 2 -12.56 -4.81 16.99
CA THR A 2 -11.13 -5.08 16.72
C THR A 2 -10.86 -4.97 15.22
N GLU A 3 -9.70 -4.44 14.84
CA GLU A 3 -9.30 -4.34 13.42
C GLU A 3 -9.14 -5.74 12.81
N HIS A 4 -9.57 -5.90 11.54
CA HIS A 4 -9.44 -7.17 10.84
C HIS A 4 -7.96 -7.50 10.59
N PRO A 5 -7.52 -8.78 10.73
CA PRO A 5 -6.10 -9.15 10.60
C PRO A 5 -5.46 -8.72 9.27
N LEU A 6 -6.18 -8.83 8.16
CA LEU A 6 -5.69 -8.41 6.85
C LEU A 6 -5.46 -6.89 6.75
N THR A 7 -6.30 -6.09 7.39
CA THR A 7 -6.18 -4.62 7.43
C THR A 7 -4.98 -4.22 8.28
N ALA A 8 -4.84 -4.82 9.47
CA ALA A 8 -3.69 -4.59 10.35
C ALA A 8 -2.38 -4.97 9.65
N PHE A 9 -2.36 -6.11 8.95
CA PHE A 9 -1.21 -6.56 8.15
C PHE A 9 -0.87 -5.56 7.04
N LEU A 10 -1.85 -5.09 6.26
CA LEU A 10 -1.61 -4.12 5.19
C LEU A 10 -1.08 -2.79 5.73
N ARG A 11 -1.65 -2.28 6.83
CA ARG A 11 -1.14 -1.06 7.48
C ARG A 11 0.32 -1.22 7.90
N ALA A 12 0.68 -2.33 8.55
CA ALA A 12 2.05 -2.61 8.95
C ALA A 12 3.01 -2.65 7.74
N ARG A 13 2.64 -3.32 6.64
CA ARG A 13 3.47 -3.38 5.43
C ARG A 13 3.60 -2.02 4.74
N TYR A 14 2.57 -1.19 4.77
CA TYR A 14 2.62 0.17 4.23
C TYR A 14 3.46 1.10 5.11
N ASP A 15 3.42 0.94 6.43
CA ASP A 15 4.28 1.68 7.37
C ASP A 15 5.76 1.37 7.15
N GLU A 16 6.10 0.08 6.95
CA GLU A 16 7.47 -0.34 6.61
C GLU A 16 7.97 0.29 5.31
N ARG A 17 7.13 0.29 4.26
CA ARG A 17 7.48 0.90 2.97
C ARG A 17 7.64 2.41 3.08
N GLU A 18 6.76 3.08 3.80
CA GLU A 18 6.88 4.51 4.08
C GLU A 18 8.19 4.81 4.83
N GLN A 19 8.48 4.05 5.89
CA GLN A 19 9.68 4.26 6.70
C GLN A 19 10.95 4.09 5.84
N ALA A 20 11.01 3.04 5.02
CA ALA A 20 12.10 2.81 4.10
C ALA A 20 12.26 3.95 3.07
N ALA A 21 11.16 4.42 2.48
CA ALA A 21 11.18 5.54 1.54
C ALA A 21 11.67 6.85 2.19
N ARG A 22 11.17 7.18 3.40
CA ARG A 22 11.63 8.36 4.14
C ARG A 22 13.11 8.27 4.49
N ALA A 23 13.59 7.11 4.90
CA ALA A 23 14.99 6.88 5.24
C ALA A 23 15.93 7.03 4.02
N ALA A 24 15.45 6.66 2.82
CA ALA A 24 16.20 6.80 1.58
C ALA A 24 16.40 8.25 1.11
N LYS A 25 15.65 9.23 1.65
CA LYS A 25 15.69 10.63 1.22
C LYS A 25 15.68 11.63 2.39
N PRO A 26 16.74 11.66 3.24
CA PRO A 26 16.78 12.59 4.36
C PRO A 26 16.87 14.05 3.86
N GLY A 27 15.93 14.90 4.31
CA GLY A 27 16.00 16.35 4.14
C GLY A 27 15.58 16.91 2.78
N VAL A 28 14.88 16.14 1.94
CA VAL A 28 14.34 16.62 0.66
C VAL A 28 12.82 16.59 0.71
N ASN A 29 12.17 17.47 -0.05
CA ASN A 29 10.71 17.49 -0.15
C ASN A 29 10.22 16.11 -0.67
N PRO A 30 9.35 15.41 0.08
CA PRO A 30 8.83 14.10 -0.33
C PRO A 30 7.91 14.16 -1.56
N LEU A 31 7.49 15.37 -1.99
CA LEU A 31 6.58 15.58 -3.13
C LEU A 31 7.29 16.07 -4.39
N ARG A 32 8.62 16.11 -4.40
CA ARG A 32 9.40 16.59 -5.56
C ARG A 32 10.66 15.78 -5.75
N GLY A 33 10.98 15.47 -6.99
CA GLY A 33 12.29 14.99 -7.40
C GLY A 33 12.27 13.52 -7.76
N GLU A 34 12.53 13.26 -9.03
CA GLU A 34 12.60 11.93 -9.63
C GLU A 34 14.03 11.43 -9.55
N TRP A 35 14.21 10.18 -9.13
CA TRP A 35 15.49 9.52 -9.31
C TRP A 35 15.65 9.16 -10.78
N SER A 36 16.83 9.38 -11.32
CA SER A 36 17.17 9.09 -12.70
C SER A 36 18.37 8.16 -12.77
N PHE A 37 18.36 7.25 -13.74
CA PHE A 37 19.47 6.35 -14.03
C PHE A 37 20.20 6.80 -15.30
N ALA A 38 21.51 7.04 -15.18
CA ALA A 38 22.40 7.32 -16.29
C ALA A 38 23.84 6.96 -15.91
N ASP A 39 24.66 6.58 -16.89
CA ASP A 39 26.09 6.29 -16.70
C ASP A 39 26.39 5.32 -15.53
N MET A 40 25.57 4.27 -15.37
CA MET A 40 25.68 3.27 -14.30
C MET A 40 25.51 3.84 -12.87
N GLN A 41 24.76 4.95 -12.76
CA GLN A 41 24.51 5.67 -11.52
C GLN A 41 23.05 6.06 -11.40
N VAL A 42 22.53 6.04 -10.17
CA VAL A 42 21.25 6.65 -9.85
C VAL A 42 21.52 7.99 -9.18
N ARG A 43 20.85 9.04 -9.65
CA ARG A 43 20.95 10.39 -9.12
C ARG A 43 19.59 10.95 -8.78
N ASP A 44 19.53 11.78 -7.74
CA ASP A 44 18.33 12.53 -7.44
C ASP A 44 18.16 13.75 -8.36
N ASP A 45 17.08 14.50 -8.15
CA ASP A 45 16.71 15.69 -8.91
C ASP A 45 17.69 16.85 -8.78
N ALA A 46 18.47 16.89 -7.70
CA ALA A 46 19.58 17.82 -7.52
C ALA A 46 20.89 17.31 -8.15
N GLY A 47 20.86 16.17 -8.85
CA GLY A 47 22.01 15.51 -9.45
C GLY A 47 22.93 14.83 -8.43
N ARG A 48 22.53 14.72 -7.15
CA ARG A 48 23.33 14.06 -6.12
C ARG A 48 23.31 12.56 -6.32
N LEU A 49 24.45 11.93 -6.08
CA LEU A 49 24.63 10.48 -6.23
C LEU A 49 23.84 9.73 -5.14
N VAL A 50 22.93 8.86 -5.56
CA VAL A 50 22.16 7.95 -4.69
C VAL A 50 22.83 6.57 -4.68
N VAL A 51 23.09 6.02 -5.87
CA VAL A 51 23.74 4.72 -6.07
C VAL A 51 24.84 4.85 -7.13
N LYS A 52 25.97 4.17 -6.89
CA LYS A 52 27.07 4.06 -7.86
C LYS A 52 27.28 2.62 -8.29
N HIS A 53 27.75 2.43 -9.52
CA HIS A 53 28.16 1.13 -10.07
C HIS A 53 27.05 0.07 -10.02
N THR A 54 25.83 0.44 -10.37
CA THR A 54 24.69 -0.50 -10.48
C THR A 54 24.52 -0.98 -11.91
N TRP A 55 24.00 -2.20 -12.08
CA TRP A 55 23.70 -2.74 -13.41
C TRP A 55 22.51 -2.00 -14.04
N PRO A 56 22.39 -1.95 -15.39
CA PRO A 56 21.33 -1.17 -16.05
C PRO A 56 19.92 -1.48 -15.52
N ASN A 57 19.55 -2.76 -15.48
CA ASN A 57 18.22 -3.18 -15.03
C ASN A 57 17.96 -2.87 -13.54
N GLU A 58 19.00 -2.92 -12.70
CA GLU A 58 18.91 -2.57 -11.28
C GLU A 58 18.74 -1.07 -11.09
N GLY A 59 19.53 -0.27 -11.81
CA GLY A 59 19.48 1.18 -11.76
C GLY A 59 18.13 1.73 -12.24
N GLU A 60 17.60 1.18 -13.34
CA GLU A 60 16.25 1.48 -13.82
C GLU A 60 15.18 1.11 -12.79
N HIS A 61 15.28 -0.07 -12.18
CA HIS A 61 14.35 -0.50 -11.14
C HIS A 61 14.39 0.42 -9.91
N ILE A 62 15.57 0.85 -9.48
CA ILE A 62 15.75 1.80 -8.37
C ILE A 62 15.15 3.15 -8.72
N ALA A 63 15.39 3.65 -9.94
CA ALA A 63 14.83 4.93 -10.40
C ALA A 63 13.29 4.91 -10.44
N LEU A 64 12.68 3.80 -10.88
CA LEU A 64 11.22 3.62 -10.86
C LEU A 64 10.61 3.53 -9.45
N ASN A 65 11.42 3.23 -8.44
CA ASN A 65 11.01 3.15 -7.04
C ASN A 65 11.58 4.32 -6.23
N ASP A 66 11.66 5.51 -6.84
CA ASP A 66 12.09 6.69 -6.13
C ASP A 66 11.22 6.93 -4.88
N PRO A 67 11.78 7.51 -3.80
CA PRO A 67 11.04 7.68 -2.56
C PRO A 67 9.77 8.51 -2.66
N ALA A 68 9.70 9.51 -3.55
CA ALA A 68 8.49 10.32 -3.71
C ALA A 68 7.35 9.49 -4.33
N PHE A 69 7.66 8.68 -5.34
CA PHE A 69 6.71 7.73 -5.91
C PHE A 69 6.20 6.73 -4.85
N VAL A 70 7.11 6.10 -4.09
CA VAL A 70 6.72 5.10 -3.07
C VAL A 70 5.81 5.71 -2.00
N LEU A 71 6.07 6.94 -1.57
CA LEU A 71 5.22 7.64 -0.60
C LEU A 71 3.83 7.94 -1.15
N ALA A 72 3.73 8.38 -2.41
CA ALA A 72 2.44 8.64 -3.06
C ALA A 72 1.63 7.35 -3.30
N ASP A 73 2.30 6.26 -3.67
CA ASP A 73 1.71 4.92 -3.81
C ASP A 73 1.14 4.42 -2.48
N VAL A 74 1.92 4.49 -1.40
CA VAL A 74 1.48 4.10 -0.05
C VAL A 74 0.29 4.94 0.42
N ASP A 75 0.34 6.27 0.24
CA ASP A 75 -0.76 7.17 0.60
C ASP A 75 -2.05 6.83 -0.15
N SER A 76 -1.95 6.54 -1.45
CA SER A 76 -3.09 6.12 -2.27
C SER A 76 -3.69 4.80 -1.79
N LYS A 77 -2.84 3.81 -1.48
CA LYS A 77 -3.30 2.51 -0.97
C LYS A 77 -3.96 2.61 0.41
N ARG A 78 -3.48 3.50 1.28
CA ARG A 78 -4.14 3.78 2.57
C ARG A 78 -5.51 4.41 2.38
N LYS A 79 -5.66 5.36 1.45
CA LYS A 79 -6.98 5.94 1.13
C LYS A 79 -7.97 4.89 0.62
N ILE A 80 -7.51 3.95 -0.21
CA ILE A 80 -8.34 2.80 -0.64
C ILE A 80 -8.71 1.94 0.58
N LEU A 81 -7.77 1.64 1.46
CA LEU A 81 -8.04 0.84 2.67
C LEU A 81 -9.01 1.54 3.63
N ASP A 82 -8.93 2.86 3.77
CA ASP A 82 -9.83 3.65 4.61
C ASP A 82 -11.24 3.74 3.99
N ALA A 83 -11.36 3.82 2.67
CA ALA A 83 -12.66 3.72 1.99
C ALA A 83 -13.28 2.33 2.19
N HIS A 84 -12.50 1.28 1.96
CA HIS A 84 -12.88 -0.11 2.19
C HIS A 84 -12.64 -0.53 3.65
N HIS A 85 -13.39 0.05 4.59
CA HIS A 85 -13.35 -0.30 6.01
C HIS A 85 -14.54 -1.17 6.41
N PRO A 86 -14.44 -1.94 7.52
CA PRO A 86 -15.56 -2.71 8.03
C PRO A 86 -16.65 -1.79 8.60
N MET A 87 -17.91 -2.09 8.31
CA MET A 87 -19.08 -1.54 8.97
C MET A 87 -19.91 -2.64 9.61
N GLU A 88 -20.61 -2.29 10.69
CA GLU A 88 -21.55 -3.21 11.34
C GLU A 88 -22.72 -3.51 10.40
N PRO A 89 -23.12 -4.79 10.27
CA PRO A 89 -24.31 -5.14 9.52
C PRO A 89 -25.56 -4.52 10.15
N ALA A 90 -26.55 -4.19 9.33
CA ALA A 90 -27.85 -3.73 9.82
C ALA A 90 -28.49 -4.79 10.73
N ARG A 91 -29.24 -4.35 11.76
CA ARG A 91 -29.90 -5.27 12.71
C ARG A 91 -30.72 -6.33 11.97
N GLY A 92 -30.43 -7.59 12.24
CA GLY A 92 -31.10 -8.73 11.62
C GLY A 92 -30.41 -9.31 10.38
N ARG A 93 -29.30 -8.71 9.92
CA ARG A 93 -28.35 -9.37 9.01
C ARG A 93 -27.26 -10.08 9.84
N GLY A 94 -26.47 -10.96 9.21
CA GLY A 94 -25.48 -11.86 9.86
C GLY A 94 -24.47 -11.18 10.79
N GLN A 95 -23.56 -11.95 11.38
CA GLN A 95 -22.59 -11.43 12.37
C GLN A 95 -21.32 -10.85 11.75
N ASP A 96 -21.06 -11.13 10.48
CA ASP A 96 -19.81 -10.74 9.83
C ASP A 96 -19.85 -9.26 9.39
N PRO A 97 -18.71 -8.54 9.53
CA PRO A 97 -18.62 -7.16 9.10
C PRO A 97 -18.78 -7.05 7.58
N LEU A 98 -19.44 -5.98 7.15
CA LEU A 98 -19.61 -5.66 5.74
C LEU A 98 -18.60 -4.59 5.30
N CYS A 99 -18.26 -4.56 4.02
CA CYS A 99 -17.44 -3.49 3.46
C CYS A 99 -18.30 -2.22 3.28
N ALA A 100 -17.90 -1.12 3.92
CA ALA A 100 -18.64 0.14 3.88
C ALA A 100 -18.78 0.73 2.48
N GLU A 101 -17.71 0.71 1.68
CA GLU A 101 -17.73 1.21 0.31
C GLU A 101 -18.54 0.31 -0.63
N CYS A 102 -18.38 -1.01 -0.51
CA CYS A 102 -19.02 -1.94 -1.44
C CYS A 102 -20.49 -2.22 -1.11
N SER A 103 -20.90 -2.02 0.14
CA SER A 103 -22.29 -2.23 0.60
C SER A 103 -23.09 -0.91 0.66
N HIS A 104 -22.61 0.13 -0.02
CA HIS A 104 -23.29 1.42 -0.10
C HIS A 104 -24.35 1.41 -1.22
N GLY A 105 -25.63 1.58 -0.86
CA GLY A 105 -26.70 1.72 -1.83
C GLY A 105 -28.09 1.85 -1.18
N PRO A 106 -29.08 2.46 -1.89
CA PRO A 106 -30.47 2.53 -1.41
C PRO A 106 -31.16 1.16 -1.42
N ASP A 107 -30.66 0.24 -2.24
CA ASP A 107 -31.16 -1.13 -2.31
C ASP A 107 -30.38 -2.01 -1.34
N GLU A 108 -31.01 -2.27 -0.21
CA GLU A 108 -30.56 -3.09 0.92
C GLU A 108 -30.18 -4.56 0.58
N TYR A 109 -30.19 -4.95 -0.69
CA TYR A 109 -30.02 -6.33 -1.14
C TYR A 109 -28.57 -6.70 -1.49
N TYR A 110 -27.69 -5.72 -1.73
CA TYR A 110 -26.29 -5.99 -2.10
C TYR A 110 -25.36 -5.66 -0.94
N THR A 111 -25.08 -6.66 -0.11
CA THR A 111 -24.08 -6.59 0.95
C THR A 111 -22.83 -7.36 0.52
N VAL A 112 -21.66 -6.78 0.75
CA VAL A 112 -20.37 -7.41 0.45
C VAL A 112 -19.61 -7.58 1.76
N ASP A 113 -19.24 -8.83 2.05
CA ASP A 113 -18.49 -9.17 3.26
C ASP A 113 -17.13 -8.47 3.29
N TYR A 114 -16.68 -8.15 4.50
CA TYR A 114 -15.34 -7.65 4.76
C TYR A 114 -14.41 -8.79 5.22
N PRO A 115 -13.17 -8.89 4.69
CA PRO A 115 -12.54 -8.05 3.69
C PRO A 115 -13.06 -8.34 2.28
N CYS A 116 -13.44 -7.30 1.55
CA CYS A 116 -13.88 -7.42 0.17
C CYS A 116 -12.70 -7.74 -0.77
N LEU A 117 -13.02 -8.08 -2.03
CA LEU A 117 -12.02 -8.41 -3.05
C LEU A 117 -10.95 -7.31 -3.19
N THR A 118 -11.31 -6.04 -3.17
CA THR A 118 -10.34 -4.93 -3.28
C THR A 118 -9.27 -4.99 -2.19
N VAL A 119 -9.66 -5.25 -0.93
CA VAL A 119 -8.71 -5.36 0.18
C VAL A 119 -7.83 -6.61 0.03
N ARG A 120 -8.39 -7.72 -0.46
CA ARG A 120 -7.61 -8.94 -0.76
C ARG A 120 -6.59 -8.69 -1.88
N LEU A 121 -6.96 -7.98 -2.94
CA LEU A 121 -6.07 -7.62 -4.05
C LEU A 121 -4.91 -6.71 -3.60
N LEU A 122 -5.17 -5.78 -2.68
CA LEU A 122 -4.11 -4.95 -2.09
C LEU A 122 -3.04 -5.77 -1.34
N ALA A 123 -3.38 -6.98 -0.91
CA ALA A 123 -2.51 -7.87 -0.17
C ALA A 123 -1.69 -8.82 -1.07
N GLU A 124 -2.06 -9.01 -2.34
CA GLU A 124 -1.37 -9.91 -3.28
C GLU A 124 0.14 -9.69 -3.38
N PRO A 125 0.68 -8.46 -3.39
CA PRO A 125 2.13 -8.24 -3.42
C PRO A 125 2.88 -8.83 -2.22
N PHE A 126 2.16 -9.17 -1.15
CA PHE A 126 2.71 -9.70 0.09
C PHE A 126 2.32 -11.16 0.34
N ALA A 127 1.76 -11.88 -0.64
CA ALA A 127 1.25 -13.25 -0.46
C ALA A 127 2.32 -14.26 0.02
N SER A 128 3.60 -13.99 -0.26
CA SER A 128 4.74 -14.80 0.21
C SER A 128 5.32 -14.34 1.56
N HIS A 129 4.76 -13.29 2.16
CA HIS A 129 5.24 -12.74 3.43
C HIS A 129 4.95 -13.73 4.57
N PRO A 130 5.90 -13.99 5.50
CA PRO A 130 5.71 -14.96 6.59
C PRO A 130 4.51 -14.64 7.48
N ASP A 131 4.27 -13.35 7.73
CA ASP A 131 3.13 -12.88 8.52
C ASP A 131 1.81 -12.72 7.74
N TYR A 132 1.77 -13.11 6.45
CA TYR A 132 0.55 -12.97 5.65
C TYR A 132 -0.61 -13.73 6.33
N PRO A 133 -1.74 -13.07 6.63
CA PRO A 133 -2.86 -13.73 7.28
C PRO A 133 -3.35 -14.89 6.41
N LYS A 134 -3.28 -16.09 6.97
CA LYS A 134 -3.93 -17.26 6.36
C LYS A 134 -5.42 -17.09 6.61
N ASP A 135 -6.23 -17.13 5.55
CA ASP A 135 -7.68 -17.12 5.73
C ASP A 135 -8.07 -18.24 6.72
N PRO A 136 -9.00 -17.99 7.65
CA PRO A 136 -9.67 -19.10 8.30
C PRO A 136 -10.39 -19.87 7.19
N ALA A 137 -9.98 -21.13 6.99
CA ALA A 137 -10.64 -22.05 6.06
C ALA A 137 -12.13 -22.21 6.39
#